data_AF-A0A966DK60-F1
#
_entry.id   AF-A0A966DK60-F1
#
_cell.length_a   1.000
_cell.length_b   1.000
_cell.length_c   1.000
_cell.angle_alpha   90.00
_cell.angle_beta   90.00
_cell.angle_gamma   90.00
#
_symmetry.space_group_name_H-M   'P 1'
#
loop_
_entity.id
_entity.type
_entity.pdbx_description
1 polymer ?
#
loop_
_entity_poly.entity_id
_entity_poly.type
_entity_poly.pdbx_seq_one_letter_code
_entity_poly.pdbx_strand_id
1 'polypeptide(L)'
;MKRAMRSGFTLVELLTVIAIIALLAALILGLAGNAQKSAARNKAEAEIEQLSVFITDYQMKYGQVPPSFATLSNALVESKHALTNLLDPWGMSYVYSNSSKATFYLWSHGGDLEPFTNKAVWIGNPAP
;
A
#
# COMPACT_ATOMS: atom_id res chain seq x y z
N MET A 1 -39.09 54.75 -12.77
CA MET A 1 -38.69 53.38 -12.39
C MET A 1 -37.62 52.90 -13.37
N LYS A 2 -36.34 52.83 -12.98
CA LYS A 2 -35.25 52.41 -13.88
C LYS A 2 -35.21 50.87 -13.91
N ARG A 3 -35.58 50.25 -15.04
CA ARG A 3 -35.44 48.81 -15.25
C ARG A 3 -33.95 48.48 -15.36
N ALA A 4 -33.43 47.69 -14.41
CA ALA A 4 -32.10 47.11 -14.55
C ALA A 4 -32.10 46.17 -15.76
N MET A 5 -31.23 46.44 -16.73
CA MET A 5 -31.03 45.59 -17.89
C MET A 5 -30.44 44.27 -17.38
N ARG A 6 -31.16 43.17 -17.56
CA ARG A 6 -30.65 41.84 -17.20
C ARG A 6 -29.50 41.51 -18.17
N SER A 7 -28.28 41.46 -17.66
CA SER A 7 -27.14 40.90 -18.39
C SER A 7 -27.41 39.42 -18.64
N GLY A 8 -27.40 39.02 -19.92
CA GLY A 8 -27.46 37.64 -20.34
C GLY A 8 -26.04 37.09 -20.50
N PHE A 9 -25.89 35.78 -20.28
CA PHE A 9 -24.62 35.09 -20.43
C PHE A 9 -24.23 35.01 -21.91
N THR A 10 -22.99 35.36 -22.24
CA THR A 10 -22.48 35.26 -23.62
C THR A 10 -21.94 33.85 -23.89
N LEU A 11 -21.96 33.43 -25.16
CA LEU A 11 -21.38 32.16 -25.58
C LEU A 11 -19.88 32.07 -25.25
N VAL A 12 -19.17 33.21 -25.31
CA VAL A 12 -17.75 33.29 -25.00
C VAL A 12 -17.49 33.02 -23.52
N GLU A 13 -18.31 33.58 -22.62
CA GLU A 13 -18.21 33.31 -21.18
C GLU A 13 -18.48 31.83 -20.85
N LEU A 14 -19.39 31.16 -21.56
CA LEU A 14 -19.60 29.72 -21.37
C LEU A 14 -18.43 28.89 -21.87
N LEU A 15 -17.88 29.26 -23.03
CA LEU A 15 -16.80 28.52 -23.68
C LEU A 15 -15.50 28.58 -22.85
N THR A 16 -15.17 29.73 -22.27
CA THR A 16 -13.98 29.85 -21.42
C THR A 16 -14.12 29.05 -20.13
N VAL A 17 -15.30 29.00 -19.53
CA VAL A 17 -15.55 28.22 -18.31
C VAL A 17 -15.36 26.73 -18.56
N ILE A 18 -15.95 26.18 -19.62
CA ILE A 18 -15.76 24.75 -19.93
C ILE A 18 -14.31 24.43 -20.30
N ALA A 19 -13.60 25.35 -20.95
CA ALA A 19 -12.18 25.19 -21.28
C ALA A 19 -11.31 25.11 -20.01
N ILE A 20 -11.57 25.97 -19.02
CA ILE A 20 -10.87 25.94 -17.73
C ILE A 20 -11.20 24.66 -16.95
N ILE A 21 -12.47 24.23 -16.92
CA ILE A 21 -12.88 22.99 -16.24
C ILE A 21 -12.19 21.78 -16.88
N ALA A 22 -12.16 21.70 -18.22
CA ALA A 22 -11.50 20.61 -18.93
C ALA A 22 -9.99 20.56 -18.65
N LEU A 23 -9.33 21.72 -18.61
CA LEU A 23 -7.91 21.83 -18.27
C LEU A 23 -7.63 21.34 -16.84
N LEU A 24 -8.42 21.80 -15.85
CA LEU A 24 -8.26 21.39 -14.45
C LEU A 24 -8.51 19.88 -14.27
N ALA A 25 -9.54 19.34 -14.92
CA ALA A 25 -9.85 17.91 -14.86
C ALA A 25 -8.71 17.05 -15.45
N ALA A 26 -8.11 17.48 -16.56
CA ALA A 26 -6.98 16.76 -17.19
C ALA A 26 -5.76 16.68 -16.26
N LEU A 27 -5.46 17.75 -15.51
CA LEU A 27 -4.36 17.76 -14.54
C LEU A 27 -4.61 16.83 -13.35
N ILE A 28 -5.84 16.78 -12.85
CA ILE A 28 -6.19 15.93 -11.69
C ILE A 28 -6.07 14.44 -12.03
N LEU A 29 -6.54 14.01 -13.21
CA LEU A 29 -6.50 12.61 -13.61
C LEU A 29 -5.07 12.07 -13.78
N GLY A 30 -4.14 12.88 -14.25
CA GLY A 30 -2.74 12.48 -14.45
C GLY A 30 -1.96 12.19 -13.16
N LEU A 31 -2.37 12.78 -12.03
CA LEU A 31 -1.64 12.69 -10.75
C LEU A 31 -2.08 11.51 -9.87
N ALA A 32 -3.27 10.94 -10.10
CA ALA A 32 -3.86 9.93 -9.24
C ALA A 32 -3.05 8.61 -9.17
N GLY A 33 -2.41 8.21 -10.27
CA GLY A 33 -1.69 6.93 -10.35
C GLY A 33 -0.44 6.85 -9.45
N ASN A 34 0.30 7.96 -9.31
CA ASN A 34 1.51 7.98 -8.46
C ASN A 34 1.16 7.99 -6.97
N ALA A 35 0.08 8.67 -6.60
CA ALA A 35 -0.39 8.72 -5.21
C ALA A 35 -0.82 7.33 -4.71
N GLN A 36 -1.52 6.54 -5.53
CA GLN A 36 -1.92 5.18 -5.17
C GLN A 36 -0.73 4.24 -4.99
N LYS A 37 0.28 4.32 -5.86
CA LYS A 37 1.52 3.52 -5.74
C LYS A 37 2.28 3.86 -4.45
N SER A 38 2.39 5.14 -4.12
CA SER A 38 3.03 5.57 -2.87
C SER A 38 2.23 5.12 -1.64
N ALA A 39 0.89 5.23 -1.68
CA ALA A 39 0.04 4.79 -0.59
C ALA A 39 0.13 3.28 -0.37
N ALA A 40 0.16 2.49 -1.45
CA ALA A 40 0.35 1.05 -1.39
C ALA A 40 1.71 0.69 -0.75
N ARG A 41 2.79 1.38 -1.12
CA ARG A 41 4.10 1.20 -0.51
C ARG A 41 4.09 1.48 0.99
N ASN A 42 3.56 2.64 1.39
CA ASN A 42 3.49 3.02 2.81
C ASN A 42 2.64 2.03 3.62
N LYS A 43 1.58 1.51 3.02
CA LYS A 43 0.74 0.47 3.64
C LYS A 43 1.52 -0.83 3.84
N ALA A 44 2.24 -1.30 2.82
CA ALA A 44 3.06 -2.52 2.92
C ALA A 44 4.13 -2.39 4.02
N GLU A 45 4.75 -1.21 4.15
CA GLU A 45 5.74 -0.94 5.19
C GLU A 45 5.14 -1.04 6.60
N ALA A 46 4.00 -0.39 6.82
CA ALA A 46 3.30 -0.45 8.10
C ALA A 46 2.80 -1.87 8.44
N GLU A 47 2.34 -2.64 7.45
CA GLU A 47 1.91 -4.02 7.64
C GLU A 47 3.08 -4.94 8.02
N ILE A 48 4.25 -4.74 7.41
CA ILE A 48 5.46 -5.49 7.74
C ILE A 48 5.97 -5.16 9.14
N GLU A 49 5.91 -3.90 9.56
CA GLU A 49 6.23 -3.52 10.93
C GLU A 49 5.31 -4.23 11.94
N GLN A 50 4.00 -4.23 11.69
CA GLN A 50 3.04 -4.94 12.55
C GLN A 50 3.32 -6.45 12.63
N LEU A 51 3.60 -7.08 11.49
CA LEU A 51 3.96 -8.49 11.42
C LEU A 51 5.30 -8.78 12.13
N SER A 52 6.28 -7.88 12.04
CA SER A 52 7.58 -8.02 12.71
C SER A 52 7.45 -7.95 14.23
N VAL A 53 6.63 -7.03 14.72
CA VAL A 53 6.26 -6.96 16.15
C VAL A 53 5.56 -8.24 16.58
N PHE A 54 4.60 -8.73 15.78
CA PHE A 54 3.91 -9.99 16.07
C PHE A 54 4.85 -11.20 16.13
N ILE A 55 5.79 -11.32 15.19
CA ILE A 55 6.78 -12.41 15.17
C ILE A 55 7.68 -12.34 16.39
N THR A 56 8.05 -11.13 16.82
CA THR A 56 8.86 -10.91 18.02
C THR A 56 8.08 -11.30 19.29
N ASP A 57 6.79 -10.94 19.37
CA ASP A 57 5.92 -11.37 20.47
C ASP A 57 5.77 -12.90 20.51
N TYR A 58 5.58 -13.52 19.34
CA TYR A 58 5.58 -14.98 19.20
C TYR A 58 6.90 -15.58 19.70
N GLN A 59 8.04 -15.00 19.33
CA GLN A 59 9.35 -15.43 19.80
C GLN A 59 9.49 -15.32 21.32
N MET A 60 8.99 -14.24 21.93
CA MET A 60 9.00 -14.08 23.39
C MET A 60 8.15 -15.16 24.07
N LYS A 61 7.00 -15.52 23.49
CA LYS A 61 6.07 -16.49 24.07
C LYS A 61 6.52 -17.95 23.91
N TYR A 62 7.07 -18.31 22.75
CA TYR A 62 7.42 -19.70 22.41
C TYR A 62 8.93 -19.97 22.39
N GLY A 63 9.76 -18.96 22.64
CA GLY A 63 11.23 -19.06 22.64
C GLY A 63 11.84 -19.23 21.25
N GLN A 64 11.05 -19.14 20.19
CA GLN A 64 11.49 -19.23 18.80
C GLN A 64 10.54 -18.48 17.87
N VAL A 65 11.08 -17.92 16.79
CA VAL A 65 10.27 -17.38 15.69
C VAL A 65 9.41 -18.49 15.06
N PRO A 66 8.29 -18.17 14.39
CA PRO A 66 7.46 -19.16 13.71
C PRO A 66 8.29 -20.02 12.75
N PRO A 67 8.23 -21.36 12.83
CA PRO A 67 9.10 -22.23 12.04
C PRO A 67 8.74 -22.29 10.55
N SER A 68 7.54 -21.83 10.18
CA SER A 68 7.08 -21.83 8.79
C SER A 68 6.06 -20.71 8.56
N PHE A 69 5.86 -20.34 7.29
CA PHE A 69 4.80 -19.40 6.90
C PHE A 69 3.41 -19.87 7.34
N ALA A 70 3.14 -21.18 7.26
CA ALA A 70 1.87 -21.75 7.72
C ALA A 70 1.68 -21.58 9.23
N THR A 71 2.73 -21.75 10.02
CA THR A 71 2.67 -21.52 11.48
C THR A 71 2.43 -20.05 11.80
N LEU A 72 3.09 -19.13 11.07
CA LEU A 72 2.86 -17.70 11.22
C LEU A 72 1.39 -17.34 10.91
N SER A 73 0.85 -17.83 9.80
CA SER A 73 -0.55 -17.60 9.42
C SER A 73 -1.53 -18.12 10.48
N ASN A 74 -1.33 -19.35 10.97
CA ASN A 74 -2.16 -19.90 12.03
C ASN A 74 -2.09 -19.09 13.33
N ALA A 75 -0.88 -18.63 13.72
CA ALA A 75 -0.71 -17.79 14.91
C ALA A 75 -1.42 -16.43 14.79
N LEU A 76 -1.40 -15.83 13.60
CA LEU A 76 -2.12 -14.58 13.31
C LEU A 76 -3.64 -14.76 13.37
N VAL A 77 -4.14 -15.89 12.89
CA VAL A 77 -5.57 -16.25 13.00
C VAL A 77 -5.97 -16.48 14.45
N GLU A 78 -5.16 -17.22 15.21
CA GLU A 78 -5.42 -17.51 16.63
C GLU A 78 -5.45 -16.22 17.49
N SER A 79 -4.53 -15.30 17.21
CA SER A 79 -4.46 -13.98 17.87
C SER A 79 -5.49 -12.97 17.37
N LYS A 80 -6.33 -13.32 16.38
CA LYS A 80 -7.29 -12.41 15.72
C LYS A 80 -6.63 -11.13 15.17
N HIS A 81 -5.42 -11.27 14.64
CA HIS A 81 -4.70 -10.15 14.03
C HIS A 81 -5.42 -9.65 12.77
N ALA A 82 -5.29 -8.36 12.43
CA ALA A 82 -5.95 -7.80 11.24
C ALA A 82 -5.40 -8.36 9.91
N LEU A 83 -4.15 -8.84 9.92
CA LEU A 83 -3.43 -9.34 8.74
C LEU A 83 -3.48 -10.87 8.64
N THR A 84 -4.66 -11.48 8.74
CA THR A 84 -4.80 -12.96 8.71
C THR A 84 -4.48 -13.60 7.36
N ASN A 85 -4.69 -12.87 6.26
CA ASN A 85 -4.51 -13.39 4.91
C ASN A 85 -3.06 -13.25 4.42
N LEU A 86 -2.24 -12.46 5.13
CA LEU A 86 -0.84 -12.17 4.79
C LEU A 86 -0.68 -11.77 3.31
N LEU A 87 -1.61 -10.99 2.79
CA LEU A 87 -1.54 -10.42 1.44
C LEU A 87 -1.08 -8.98 1.54
N ASP A 88 -0.14 -8.61 0.68
CA ASP A 88 0.32 -7.25 0.53
C ASP A 88 -0.69 -6.39 -0.24
N PRO A 89 -0.49 -5.06 -0.32
CA PRO A 89 -1.40 -4.15 -1.02
C PRO A 89 -1.58 -4.41 -2.52
N TRP A 90 -0.73 -5.26 -3.11
CA TRP A 90 -0.80 -5.67 -4.52
C TRP A 90 -1.44 -7.04 -4.69
N GLY A 91 -1.89 -7.67 -3.61
CA GLY A 91 -2.59 -8.96 -3.60
C GLY A 91 -1.66 -10.17 -3.62
N MET A 92 -0.35 -9.96 -3.47
CA MET A 92 0.64 -11.02 -3.40
C MET A 92 0.88 -11.40 -1.93
N SER A 93 1.13 -12.67 -1.64
CA SER A 93 1.46 -13.08 -0.28
C SER A 93 2.80 -12.50 0.17
N TYR A 94 2.90 -12.09 1.44
CA TYR A 94 4.17 -11.76 2.06
C TYR A 94 5.11 -12.97 2.05
N VAL A 95 6.40 -12.72 1.87
CA VAL A 95 7.42 -13.76 1.94
C VAL A 95 8.03 -13.77 3.33
N TYR A 96 8.03 -14.95 3.95
CA TYR A 96 8.61 -15.18 5.27
C TYR A 96 9.66 -16.28 5.18
N SER A 97 10.84 -16.03 5.75
CA SER A 97 11.92 -17.02 5.86
C SER A 97 12.60 -16.88 7.20
N ASN A 98 12.87 -17.98 7.89
CA ASN A 98 13.63 -18.00 9.13
C ASN A 98 14.99 -18.67 8.92
N SER A 99 16.06 -18.03 9.40
CA SER A 99 17.42 -18.59 9.32
C SER A 99 17.80 -19.34 10.60
N SER A 100 17.21 -18.96 11.73
CA SER A 100 17.47 -19.55 13.04
C SER A 100 16.21 -19.50 13.91
N LYS A 101 16.32 -19.92 15.18
CA LYS A 101 15.24 -19.74 16.16
C LYS A 101 14.98 -18.27 16.51
N ALA A 102 15.92 -17.37 16.23
CA ALA A 102 15.84 -15.97 16.61
C ALA A 102 15.81 -14.99 15.43
N THR A 103 16.20 -15.44 14.23
CA THR A 103 16.37 -14.58 13.06
C THR A 103 15.34 -14.92 12.00
N PHE A 104 14.62 -13.90 11.54
CA PHE A 104 13.65 -14.00 10.47
C PHE A 104 13.81 -12.88 9.44
N TYR A 105 13.29 -13.14 8.25
CA TYR A 105 13.22 -12.25 7.12
C TYR A 105 11.76 -12.19 6.67
N LEU A 106 11.26 -10.99 6.44
CA LEU A 106 9.89 -10.71 6.02
C LEU A 106 9.90 -9.57 5.01
N TRP A 107 9.31 -9.80 3.82
CA TRP A 107 9.24 -8.78 2.78
C TRP A 107 8.00 -8.92 1.88
N SER A 108 7.62 -7.83 1.22
CA SER A 108 6.61 -7.80 0.14
C SER A 108 7.27 -7.90 -1.24
N HIS A 109 6.53 -8.41 -2.23
CA HIS A 109 6.98 -8.47 -3.61
C HIS A 109 6.99 -7.10 -4.31
N GLY A 110 6.28 -6.11 -3.79
CA GLY A 110 6.13 -4.81 -4.43
C GLY A 110 5.13 -4.81 -5.59
N GLY A 111 4.82 -3.60 -6.07
CA GLY A 111 3.83 -3.40 -7.14
C GLY A 111 4.33 -3.60 -8.56
N ASP A 112 5.61 -3.93 -8.72
CA ASP A 112 6.25 -4.19 -10.01
C ASP A 112 6.05 -5.63 -10.50
N LEU A 113 5.51 -6.53 -9.69
CA LEU A 113 5.11 -7.91 -10.06
C LEU A 113 6.22 -8.74 -10.76
N GLU A 114 7.47 -8.30 -10.72
CA GLU A 114 8.61 -9.01 -11.29
C GLU A 114 9.33 -9.78 -10.18
N PRO A 115 9.10 -11.10 -10.06
CA PRO A 115 9.90 -11.90 -9.17
C PRO A 115 11.31 -11.97 -9.80
N PHE A 116 12.32 -11.49 -9.06
CA PHE A 116 13.75 -11.64 -9.37
C PHE A 116 14.41 -10.69 -10.38
N THR A 117 13.83 -9.56 -10.75
CA THR A 117 14.69 -8.47 -11.27
C THR A 117 15.24 -7.69 -10.09
N ASN A 118 16.46 -7.17 -10.26
CA ASN A 118 17.30 -6.52 -9.25
C ASN A 118 16.72 -5.17 -8.73
N LYS A 119 15.38 -5.09 -8.68
CA LYS A 119 14.52 -3.93 -8.46
C LYS A 119 13.32 -4.22 -7.56
N ALA A 120 13.10 -5.47 -7.11
CA ALA A 120 12.12 -5.75 -6.05
C ALA A 120 12.36 -4.72 -4.94
N VAL A 121 11.44 -3.77 -4.79
CA VAL A 121 11.59 -2.70 -3.82
C VAL A 121 11.45 -3.38 -2.48
N TRP A 122 12.58 -3.59 -1.81
CA TRP A 122 12.63 -4.11 -0.45
C TRP A 122 11.78 -3.20 0.44
N ILE A 123 10.67 -3.73 0.91
CA ILE A 123 9.88 -3.16 1.99
C ILE A 123 9.94 -4.28 3.01
N GLY A 124 10.69 -4.09 4.10
CA GLY A 124 10.96 -5.14 5.11
C GLY A 124 12.39 -5.67 5.14
N ASN A 125 12.62 -6.70 5.96
CA ASN A 125 13.97 -7.04 6.43
C ASN A 125 14.87 -7.56 5.27
N PRO A 126 15.92 -6.83 4.87
CA PRO A 126 16.80 -7.18 3.76
C PRO A 126 17.77 -8.33 4.11
N ALA A 127 18.26 -9.02 3.08
CA ALA A 127 19.26 -10.10 3.20
C ALA A 127 20.70 -9.57 3.21
N PRO A 128 21.68 -10.41 3.62
CA PRO A 128 21.99 -10.85 4.98
C PRO A 128 22.59 -9.78 5.91
#